data_AF-A0A7V7D7T2-F1
#
_entry.id   AF-A0A7V7D7T2-F1
#
_cell.length_a   1.000
_cell.length_b   1.000
_cell.length_c   1.000
_cell.angle_alpha   90.00
_cell.angle_beta   90.00
_cell.angle_gamma   90.00
#
_symmetry.space_group_name_H-M   'P 1'
#
loop_
_entity.id
_entity.type
_entity.pdbx_description
1 polymer ?
#
loop_
_entity_poly.entity_id
_entity_poly.type
_entity_poly.pdbx_seq_one_letter_code
_entity_poly.pdbx_strand_id
1 'polypeptide(L)'
;MLSPNLPIVLIDGVRYQLITPEREAWLEKAIQSNSKHIFGPDSFYFDIKKMIRSKAGVASIPDGYVIFFTPKPRWAIVEVELASHRVYDHVIPQLIKFNKGIADSSTRRKLVEILYYVFDDNEVLKARLKQKIKTGEVYKFISDLVSEKPLIVVVIDQKTEELNEALDDIKGEVQVVEFKTFRREGLSGDVNAFVFEPVETKAIIIPDPPPKGIMHSVFKLFDKKCVDNVTYHECESIAREVKPDTKFNKSHFSWYKREYKKRREGRGTDRFGSRLGSNQAKINAVLSTEPKTMKTLVEEAGFSSTYYGHLGRLIEKGFVEKTDRGFRKIVGSKTVIEPQPNKYSEFWAPMRKDGLFKGKPVPVRDEGWIAKGIKGVTLILHLRNHKCSILLSLKGPDRKDRRDKVAKLFPKTKYEYEVRESPKFATIEFPVLDKGKKDREHWPEIRENLTKLGADIYNKIKESDI
;
A
#
# COMPACT_ATOMS: atom_id res chain seq x y z
N MET A 1 -4.37 18.40 -40.35
CA MET A 1 -3.56 19.17 -39.40
C MET A 1 -2.69 18.18 -38.64
N LEU A 2 -1.37 18.24 -38.77
CA LEU A 2 -0.47 17.44 -37.96
C LEU A 2 -0.66 17.87 -36.50
N SER A 3 -0.95 16.92 -35.61
CA SER A 3 -0.97 17.18 -34.18
C SER A 3 0.36 17.84 -33.77
N PRO A 4 0.35 18.91 -32.97
CA PRO A 4 1.60 19.53 -32.54
C PRO A 4 2.51 18.47 -31.93
N ASN A 5 3.81 18.53 -32.23
CA ASN A 5 4.82 17.63 -31.66
C ASN A 5 4.87 17.86 -30.16
N LEU A 6 4.05 17.11 -29.41
CA LEU A 6 4.05 17.15 -27.96
C LEU A 6 5.36 16.52 -27.44
N PRO A 7 5.99 17.10 -26.42
CA PRO A 7 7.17 16.53 -25.78
C PRO A 7 6.95 15.07 -25.38
N ILE A 8 7.94 14.22 -25.68
CA ILE A 8 7.98 12.81 -25.28
C ILE A 8 9.10 12.63 -24.26
N VAL A 9 8.80 11.92 -23.18
CA VAL A 9 9.79 11.47 -22.20
C VAL A 9 9.99 9.97 -22.35
N LEU A 10 11.26 9.53 -22.36
CA LEU A 10 11.63 8.13 -22.33
C LEU A 10 12.19 7.77 -20.95
N ILE A 11 11.54 6.82 -20.27
CA ILE A 11 12.02 6.26 -18.99
C ILE A 11 12.26 4.78 -19.21
N ASP A 12 13.51 4.34 -19.12
CA ASP A 12 13.91 2.94 -19.36
C ASP A 12 13.40 2.38 -20.72
N GLY A 13 13.44 3.22 -21.77
CA GLY A 13 12.94 2.87 -23.11
C GLY A 13 11.42 2.87 -23.25
N VAL A 14 10.68 3.19 -22.19
CA VAL A 14 9.22 3.33 -22.22
C VAL A 14 8.85 4.77 -22.57
N ARG A 15 7.92 4.93 -23.52
CA ARG A 15 7.38 6.22 -23.95
C ARG A 15 6.32 6.78 -23.02
N TYR A 16 6.45 8.05 -22.71
CA TYR A 16 5.47 8.86 -22.01
C TYR A 16 5.18 10.13 -22.81
N GLN A 17 3.91 10.39 -23.06
CA GLN A 17 3.44 11.55 -23.81
C GLN A 17 2.99 12.66 -22.86
N LEU A 18 3.37 13.91 -23.15
CA LEU A 18 2.88 15.06 -22.37
C LEU A 18 1.34 15.09 -22.40
N ILE A 19 0.74 15.29 -21.23
CA ILE A 19 -0.69 15.54 -21.10
C ILE A 19 -0.94 16.83 -20.34
N THR A 20 -2.04 17.50 -20.67
CA THR A 20 -2.59 18.60 -19.89
C THR A 20 -3.58 18.03 -18.88
N PRO A 21 -3.44 18.34 -17.57
CA PRO A 21 -4.45 17.97 -16.59
C PRO A 21 -5.81 18.57 -16.94
N GLU A 22 -6.88 17.77 -16.82
CA GLU A 22 -8.24 18.24 -17.14
C GLU A 22 -8.78 19.22 -16.09
N ARG A 23 -8.32 19.12 -14.85
CA ARG A 23 -8.83 19.89 -13.70
C ARG A 23 -7.75 20.14 -12.66
N GLU A 24 -7.76 21.31 -12.03
CA GLU A 24 -6.86 21.68 -10.93
C GLU A 24 -6.87 20.68 -9.79
N ALA A 25 -8.05 20.21 -9.37
CA ALA A 25 -8.17 19.21 -8.30
C ALA A 25 -7.33 17.93 -8.55
N TRP A 26 -7.13 17.56 -9.83
CA TRP A 26 -6.23 16.46 -10.17
C TRP A 26 -4.76 16.85 -9.97
N LEU A 27 -4.38 18.04 -10.42
CA LEU A 27 -3.03 18.59 -10.27
C LEU A 27 -2.69 18.78 -8.80
N GLU A 28 -3.57 19.39 -8.01
CA GLU A 28 -3.44 19.53 -6.54
C GLU A 28 -3.13 18.19 -5.86
N LYS A 29 -3.86 17.14 -6.24
CA LYS A 29 -3.65 15.79 -5.70
C LYS A 29 -2.30 15.19 -6.11
N ALA A 30 -1.84 15.49 -7.32
CA ALA A 30 -0.51 15.12 -7.78
C ALA A 30 0.57 15.87 -6.98
N ILE A 31 0.39 17.17 -6.72
CA ILE A 31 1.29 17.98 -5.89
C ILE A 31 1.34 17.44 -4.46
N GLN A 32 0.20 17.16 -3.84
CA GLN A 32 0.13 16.58 -2.51
C GLN A 32 0.92 15.26 -2.42
N SER A 33 0.70 14.38 -3.39
CA SER A 33 1.35 13.05 -3.46
C SER A 33 2.87 13.14 -3.67
N ASN A 34 3.34 14.22 -4.30
CA ASN A 34 4.76 14.44 -4.61
C ASN A 34 5.40 15.58 -3.79
N SER A 35 4.71 16.10 -2.77
CA SER A 35 5.12 17.27 -1.99
C SER A 35 6.54 17.18 -1.42
N LYS A 36 7.00 15.98 -1.05
CA LYS A 36 8.37 15.74 -0.57
C LYS A 36 9.45 15.83 -1.64
N HIS A 37 9.09 15.60 -2.90
CA HIS A 37 9.98 15.79 -4.03
C HIS A 37 10.00 17.25 -4.49
N ILE A 38 8.86 17.93 -4.40
CA ILE A 38 8.71 19.34 -4.81
C ILE A 38 9.34 20.28 -3.78
N PHE A 39 8.98 20.13 -2.51
CA PHE A 39 9.38 21.03 -1.42
C PHE A 39 10.53 20.49 -0.57
N GLY A 40 11.11 19.35 -0.96
CA GLY A 40 12.19 18.69 -0.24
C GLY A 40 11.72 17.75 0.90
N PRO A 41 12.59 16.82 1.32
CA PRO A 41 12.23 15.76 2.27
C PRO A 41 11.92 16.28 3.69
N ASP A 42 12.57 17.39 4.06
CA ASP A 42 12.54 17.96 5.39
C ASP A 42 11.44 18.98 5.64
N SER A 43 10.74 19.44 4.59
CA SER A 43 9.65 20.41 4.72
C SER A 43 8.38 19.81 5.32
N PHE A 44 7.46 20.64 5.82
CA PHE A 44 6.09 20.20 6.09
C PHE A 44 5.15 20.85 5.08
N TYR A 45 4.46 20.04 4.27
CA TYR A 45 3.37 20.50 3.41
C TYR A 45 2.03 20.23 4.08
N PHE A 46 1.16 21.23 4.07
CA PHE A 46 -0.17 21.19 4.63
C PHE A 46 -1.20 21.52 3.55
N ASP A 47 -2.00 20.53 3.18
CA ASP A 47 -3.18 20.68 2.33
C ASP A 47 -4.33 21.24 3.18
N ILE A 48 -4.28 22.56 3.42
CA ILE A 48 -5.21 23.28 4.28
C ILE A 48 -5.82 24.42 3.48
N LYS A 49 -7.06 24.20 3.03
CA LYS A 49 -7.86 25.23 2.34
C LYS A 49 -8.53 26.17 3.35
N LYS A 50 -7.72 26.96 4.07
CA LYS A 50 -8.21 27.95 5.05
C LYS A 50 -8.01 29.38 4.56
N MET A 51 -9.09 30.16 4.71
CA MET A 51 -9.24 31.51 4.18
C MET A 51 -8.28 32.53 4.82
N ILE A 52 -7.51 33.21 3.97
CA ILE A 52 -6.71 34.40 4.29
C ILE A 52 -7.58 35.63 4.00
N ARG A 53 -7.75 36.53 4.98
CA ARG A 53 -8.59 37.73 4.84
C ARG A 53 -7.80 39.01 5.10
N SER A 54 -8.00 40.04 4.30
CA SER A 54 -7.44 41.38 4.53
C SER A 54 -8.29 42.20 5.50
N LYS A 55 -7.73 43.28 6.04
CA LYS A 55 -8.48 44.27 6.86
C LYS A 55 -9.73 44.81 6.17
N ALA A 56 -9.68 44.95 4.84
CA ALA A 56 -10.80 45.42 4.01
C ALA A 56 -11.84 44.31 3.70
N GLY A 57 -11.74 43.13 4.32
CA GLY A 57 -12.71 42.04 4.16
C GLY A 57 -12.48 41.14 2.95
N VAL A 58 -11.59 41.51 2.03
CA VAL A 58 -11.24 40.71 0.84
C VAL A 58 -10.52 39.43 1.27
N ALA A 59 -11.01 38.28 0.81
CA ALA A 59 -10.53 36.97 1.20
C ALA A 59 -10.05 36.16 -0.02
N SER A 60 -9.08 35.28 0.22
CA SER A 60 -8.64 34.23 -0.72
C SER A 60 -8.32 32.96 0.06
N ILE A 61 -8.44 31.79 -0.57
CA ILE A 61 -8.13 30.51 0.05
C ILE A 61 -7.00 29.89 -0.77
N PRO A 62 -5.79 29.72 -0.21
CA PRO A 62 -4.73 29.01 -0.89
C PRO A 62 -4.97 27.50 -0.88
N ASP A 63 -4.29 26.80 -1.78
CA ASP A 63 -4.34 25.34 -1.86
C ASP A 63 -3.48 24.66 -0.80
N GLY A 64 -2.44 25.34 -0.30
CA GLY A 64 -1.67 24.79 0.80
C GLY A 64 -0.65 25.73 1.42
N TYR A 65 0.02 25.22 2.44
CA TYR A 65 1.11 25.89 3.14
C TYR A 65 2.32 24.96 3.26
N VAL A 66 3.52 25.53 3.22
CA VAL A 66 4.77 24.79 3.42
C VAL A 66 5.60 25.44 4.51
N ILE A 67 6.25 24.63 5.34
CA ILE A 67 7.34 25.07 6.24
C ILE A 67 8.64 24.43 5.76
N PHE A 68 9.63 25.26 5.43
CA PHE A 68 11.00 24.88 5.15
C PHE A 68 11.87 25.12 6.38
N PHE A 69 12.97 24.38 6.53
CA PHE A 69 13.89 24.50 7.67
C PHE A 69 15.32 24.84 7.26
N THR A 70 15.59 24.89 5.97
CA THR A 70 16.94 24.96 5.40
C THR A 70 16.94 25.98 4.27
N PRO A 71 17.98 26.83 4.15
CA PRO A 71 19.08 27.02 5.09
C PRO A 71 18.64 27.63 6.44
N LYS A 72 17.49 28.32 6.46
CA LYS A 72 16.83 28.84 7.66
C LYS A 72 15.32 28.53 7.62
N PRO A 73 14.63 28.47 8.77
CA PRO A 73 13.19 28.33 8.78
C PRO A 73 12.49 29.43 8.00
N ARG A 74 11.62 29.05 7.07
CA ARG A 74 10.73 29.94 6.32
C ARG A 74 9.44 29.22 5.98
N TRP A 75 8.41 29.96 5.59
CA TRP A 75 7.14 29.37 5.20
C TRP A 75 6.73 29.84 3.82
N ALA A 76 5.86 29.07 3.17
CA ALA A 76 5.28 29.43 1.91
C ALA A 76 3.79 29.19 1.85
N ILE A 77 3.15 29.94 0.97
CA ILE A 77 1.80 29.67 0.45
C ILE A 77 1.96 28.96 -0.88
N VAL A 78 1.13 27.95 -1.11
CA VAL A 78 1.07 27.22 -2.38
C VAL A 78 -0.27 27.50 -3.06
N GLU A 79 -0.20 27.92 -4.31
CA GLU A 79 -1.35 28.03 -5.23
C GLU A 79 -1.13 27.09 -6.42
N VAL A 80 -2.14 26.32 -6.78
CA VAL A 80 -2.10 25.37 -7.89
C VAL A 80 -3.07 25.80 -8.97
N GLU A 81 -2.56 26.06 -10.17
CA GLU A 81 -3.36 26.62 -11.28
C GLU A 81 -3.06 25.89 -12.59
N LEU A 82 -3.99 25.96 -13.55
CA LEU A 82 -3.76 25.49 -14.92
C LEU A 82 -3.40 26.66 -15.84
N ALA A 83 -2.47 26.45 -16.77
CA ALA A 83 -2.07 27.43 -17.78
C ALA A 83 -3.21 27.86 -18.71
N SER A 84 -4.27 27.06 -18.80
CA SER A 84 -5.50 27.42 -19.50
C SER A 84 -6.30 28.51 -18.80
N HIS A 85 -6.04 28.78 -17.52
CA HIS A 85 -6.68 29.87 -16.78
C HIS A 85 -6.01 31.21 -17.09
N ARG A 86 -6.82 32.28 -17.07
CA ARG A 86 -6.34 33.63 -17.35
C ARG A 86 -5.51 34.15 -16.18
N VAL A 87 -4.20 34.30 -16.40
CA VAL A 87 -3.21 34.72 -15.41
C VAL A 87 -3.63 35.99 -14.67
N TYR A 88 -3.99 37.05 -15.42
CA TYR A 88 -4.35 38.35 -14.85
C TYR A 88 -5.71 38.36 -14.14
N ASP A 89 -6.62 37.44 -14.50
CA ASP A 89 -7.98 37.40 -13.93
C ASP A 89 -8.04 36.55 -12.65
N HIS A 90 -7.15 35.55 -12.51
CA HIS A 90 -7.22 34.56 -11.42
C HIS A 90 -5.98 34.57 -10.53
N VAL A 91 -4.80 34.30 -11.09
CA VAL A 91 -3.53 34.15 -10.35
C VAL A 91 -3.13 35.46 -9.67
N ILE A 92 -3.02 36.54 -10.45
CA ILE A 92 -2.56 37.84 -9.95
C ILE A 92 -3.45 38.38 -8.82
N PRO A 93 -4.79 38.40 -8.95
CA PRO A 93 -5.67 38.81 -7.86
C PRO A 93 -5.53 37.95 -6.60
N GLN A 94 -5.36 36.63 -6.69
CA GLN A 94 -5.14 35.77 -5.52
C GLN A 94 -3.84 36.13 -4.81
N LEU A 95 -2.74 36.28 -5.55
CA LEU A 95 -1.43 36.64 -5.02
C LEU A 95 -1.45 37.98 -4.29
N ILE A 96 -2.10 38.99 -4.88
CA ILE A 96 -2.31 40.29 -4.24
C ILE A 96 -3.12 40.15 -2.94
N LYS A 97 -4.15 39.29 -2.92
CA LYS A 97 -4.96 39.03 -1.72
C LYS A 97 -4.17 38.34 -0.63
N PHE A 98 -3.30 37.38 -0.96
CA PHE A 98 -2.43 36.72 0.01
C PHE A 98 -1.49 37.71 0.68
N ASN A 99 -0.81 38.54 -0.11
CA ASN A 99 0.08 39.59 0.39
C ASN A 99 -0.65 40.58 1.33
N LYS A 100 -1.84 41.04 0.92
CA LYS A 100 -2.66 41.95 1.75
C LYS A 100 -3.18 41.28 3.03
N GLY A 101 -3.54 40.00 2.96
CA GLY A 101 -4.04 39.25 4.10
C GLY A 101 -2.96 38.95 5.14
N ILE A 102 -1.73 38.66 4.72
CA ILE A 102 -0.61 38.41 5.63
C ILE A 102 -0.11 39.70 6.30
N ALA A 103 -0.22 40.84 5.62
CA ALA A 103 0.06 42.12 6.25
C ALA A 103 -0.89 42.42 7.44
N ASP A 104 -2.06 41.77 7.50
CA ASP A 104 -2.99 41.91 8.61
C ASP A 104 -2.60 41.04 9.82
N SER A 105 -2.53 41.67 11.00
CA SER A 105 -2.17 40.98 12.25
C SER A 105 -3.24 39.99 12.71
N SER A 106 -4.53 40.25 12.46
CA SER A 106 -5.61 39.36 12.86
C SER A 106 -5.58 38.06 12.05
N THR A 107 -5.31 38.17 10.75
CA THR A 107 -5.17 37.01 9.86
C THR A 107 -3.91 36.22 10.15
N ARG A 108 -2.76 36.87 10.42
CA ARG A 108 -1.56 36.16 10.90
C ARG A 108 -1.83 35.38 12.17
N ARG A 109 -2.52 35.96 13.15
CA ARG A 109 -2.87 35.26 14.40
C ARG A 109 -3.71 34.00 14.13
N LYS A 110 -4.73 34.11 13.28
CA LYS A 110 -5.55 32.95 12.87
C LYS A 110 -4.72 31.89 12.15
N LEU A 111 -3.79 32.29 11.27
CA LEU A 111 -2.88 31.35 10.60
C LEU A 111 -1.95 30.64 11.59
N VAL A 112 -1.43 31.37 12.58
CA VAL A 112 -0.62 30.78 13.67
C VAL A 112 -1.44 29.74 14.43
N GLU A 113 -2.68 30.06 14.81
CA GLU A 113 -3.58 29.11 15.48
C GLU A 113 -3.84 27.87 14.63
N ILE A 114 -4.19 28.04 13.35
CA ILE A 114 -4.45 26.92 12.42
C ILE A 114 -3.22 26.02 12.30
N LEU A 115 -2.05 26.60 12.00
CA LEU A 115 -0.82 25.82 11.85
C LEU A 115 -0.42 25.16 13.17
N TYR A 116 -0.61 25.84 14.31
CA TYR A 116 -0.37 25.27 15.62
C TYR A 116 -1.25 24.04 15.88
N TYR A 117 -2.57 24.14 15.66
CA TYR A 117 -3.49 23.02 15.88
C TYR A 117 -3.17 21.81 15.00
N VAL A 118 -2.67 22.01 13.78
CA VAL A 118 -2.24 20.91 12.90
C VAL A 118 -1.11 20.09 13.53
N PHE A 119 -0.20 20.76 14.24
CA PHE A 119 0.83 20.07 15.00
C PHE A 119 0.31 19.54 16.33
N ASP A 120 -0.54 20.30 17.03
CA ASP A 120 -1.04 19.93 18.35
C ASP A 120 -1.91 18.67 18.31
N ASP A 121 -2.77 18.55 17.30
CA ASP A 121 -3.67 17.41 17.09
C ASP A 121 -2.94 16.15 16.58
N ASN A 122 -1.65 16.25 16.27
CA ASN A 122 -0.85 15.15 15.73
C ASN A 122 0.50 15.03 16.44
N GLU A 123 0.52 14.20 17.50
CA GLU A 123 1.71 13.92 18.32
C GLU A 123 2.95 13.52 17.52
N VAL A 124 2.79 12.81 16.39
CA VAL A 124 3.92 12.42 15.53
C VAL A 124 4.47 13.63 14.77
N LEU A 125 3.61 14.47 14.20
CA LEU A 125 4.02 15.70 13.53
C LEU A 125 4.65 16.69 14.53
N LYS A 126 4.04 16.84 15.71
CA LYS A 126 4.55 17.65 16.82
C LYS A 126 5.96 17.23 17.22
N ALA A 127 6.18 15.93 17.42
CA ALA A 127 7.49 15.39 17.79
C ALA A 127 8.54 15.64 16.70
N ARG A 128 8.17 15.47 15.42
CA ARG A 128 9.06 15.77 14.28
C ARG A 128 9.42 17.25 14.19
N LEU A 129 8.45 18.14 14.44
CA LEU A 129 8.71 19.57 14.48
C LEU A 129 9.67 19.93 15.61
N LYS A 130 9.41 19.44 16.83
CA LYS A 130 10.28 19.64 18.01
C LYS A 130 11.73 19.20 17.74
N GLN A 131 11.93 18.09 17.03
CA GLN A 131 13.27 17.63 16.63
C GLN A 131 13.98 18.63 15.69
N LYS A 132 13.24 19.34 14.82
CA LYS A 132 13.81 20.31 13.88
C LYS A 132 14.14 21.65 14.54
N ILE A 133 13.26 22.15 15.40
CA ILE A 133 13.37 23.51 15.95
C ILE A 133 14.30 23.58 17.18
N LYS A 134 14.69 22.44 17.77
CA LYS A 134 15.56 22.30 18.96
C LYS A 134 15.04 23.00 20.23
N THR A 135 14.00 23.84 20.14
CA THR A 135 13.25 24.45 21.24
C THR A 135 11.94 23.69 21.48
N GLY A 136 11.49 23.62 22.73
CA GLY A 136 10.27 22.89 23.09
C GLY A 136 8.96 23.61 22.73
N GLU A 137 9.03 24.90 22.41
CA GLU A 137 7.88 25.81 22.33
C GLU A 137 7.39 25.97 20.88
N VAL A 138 6.50 25.05 20.47
CA VAL A 138 5.94 24.96 19.11
C VAL A 138 5.17 26.23 18.72
N TYR A 139 4.34 26.75 19.62
CA TYR A 139 3.50 27.92 19.34
C TYR A 139 4.35 29.15 19.01
N LYS A 140 5.38 29.42 19.83
CA LYS A 140 6.31 30.54 19.61
C LYS A 140 7.03 30.40 18.26
N PHE A 141 7.55 29.21 17.95
CA PHE A 141 8.19 28.97 16.65
C PHE A 141 7.27 29.29 15.47
N ILE A 142 6.01 28.83 15.50
CA ILE A 142 5.04 29.09 14.42
C ILE A 142 4.70 30.59 14.36
N SER A 143 4.55 31.23 15.51
CA SER A 143 4.31 32.67 15.60
C SER A 143 5.45 33.48 14.98
N ASP A 144 6.70 33.15 15.32
CA ASP A 144 7.89 33.79 14.76
C ASP A 144 7.97 33.54 13.25
N LEU A 145 7.70 32.30 12.81
CA LEU A 145 7.73 31.91 11.41
C LEU A 145 6.70 32.69 10.56
N VAL A 146 5.44 32.75 11.00
CA VAL A 146 4.35 33.44 10.28
C VAL A 146 4.47 34.97 10.35
N SER A 147 5.28 35.48 11.29
CA SER A 147 5.57 36.92 11.37
C SER A 147 6.45 37.39 10.20
N GLU A 148 7.26 36.50 9.64
CA GLU A 148 8.06 36.73 8.43
C GLU A 148 7.21 36.71 7.16
N LYS A 149 7.69 37.37 6.10
CA LYS A 149 7.03 37.32 4.78
C LYS A 149 7.13 35.90 4.21
N PRO A 150 6.04 35.34 3.65
CA PRO A 150 6.10 34.03 3.02
C PRO A 150 6.81 34.10 1.67
N LEU A 151 7.28 32.94 1.21
CA LEU A 151 7.41 32.65 -0.21
C LEU A 151 6.02 32.33 -0.79
N ILE A 152 5.68 32.81 -1.97
CA ILE A 152 4.51 32.34 -2.71
C ILE A 152 5.00 31.35 -3.77
N VAL A 153 4.54 30.11 -3.72
CA VAL A 153 4.83 29.09 -4.73
C VAL A 153 3.60 28.92 -5.61
N VAL A 154 3.75 29.25 -6.90
CA VAL A 154 2.73 28.99 -7.91
C VAL A 154 3.12 27.71 -8.65
N VAL A 155 2.27 26.69 -8.58
CA VAL A 155 2.48 25.44 -9.31
C VAL A 155 1.56 25.40 -10.51
N ILE A 156 2.14 25.26 -11.70
CA ILE A 156 1.40 25.32 -12.97
C ILE A 156 1.79 24.18 -13.90
N ASP A 157 0.85 23.64 -14.66
CA ASP A 157 1.12 22.53 -15.60
C ASP A 157 2.01 22.94 -16.78
N GLN A 158 1.96 24.21 -17.18
CA GLN A 158 2.81 24.78 -18.23
C GLN A 158 3.17 26.25 -17.91
N LYS A 159 4.45 26.59 -18.01
CA LYS A 159 4.88 28.00 -17.91
C LYS A 159 4.57 28.74 -19.21
N THR A 160 4.05 29.95 -19.09
CA THR A 160 3.81 30.88 -20.20
C THR A 160 4.62 32.16 -19.99
N GLU A 161 4.97 32.86 -21.08
CA GLU A 161 5.63 34.17 -20.99
C GLU A 161 4.74 35.18 -20.27
N GLU A 162 3.44 35.19 -20.57
CA GLU A 162 2.42 36.01 -19.90
C GLU A 162 2.44 35.82 -18.38
N LEU A 163 2.58 34.59 -17.88
CA LEU A 163 2.68 34.35 -16.43
C LEU A 163 3.93 34.97 -15.83
N ASN A 164 5.08 34.83 -16.49
CA ASN A 164 6.33 35.40 -15.96
C ASN A 164 6.25 36.93 -15.91
N GLU A 165 5.78 37.57 -16.99
CA GLU A 165 5.59 39.03 -17.05
C GLU A 165 4.62 39.51 -15.96
N ALA A 166 3.48 38.83 -15.78
CA ALA A 166 2.50 39.21 -14.78
C ALA A 166 3.03 39.10 -13.34
N LEU A 167 3.93 38.15 -13.08
CA LEU A 167 4.50 37.92 -11.75
C LEU A 167 5.61 38.92 -11.39
N ASP A 168 6.28 39.54 -12.38
CA ASP A 168 7.30 40.56 -12.14
C ASP A 168 6.73 41.78 -11.39
N ASP A 169 5.45 42.09 -11.58
CA ASP A 169 4.75 43.18 -10.91
C ASP A 169 4.29 42.84 -9.47
N ILE A 170 4.43 41.57 -9.04
CA ILE A 170 3.98 41.12 -7.73
C ILE A 170 5.04 41.39 -6.66
N LYS A 171 4.66 42.20 -5.66
CA LYS A 171 5.49 42.42 -4.47
C LYS A 171 5.66 41.12 -3.68
N GLY A 172 6.89 40.75 -3.37
CA GLY A 172 7.21 39.61 -2.51
C GLY A 172 8.15 38.62 -3.18
N GLU A 173 8.41 37.51 -2.51
CA GLU A 173 9.15 36.40 -3.11
C GLU A 173 8.12 35.46 -3.76
N VAL A 174 8.15 35.32 -5.08
CA VAL A 174 7.29 34.39 -5.83
C VAL A 174 8.17 33.41 -6.61
N GLN A 175 7.81 32.13 -6.58
CA GLN A 175 8.50 31.09 -7.31
C GLN A 175 7.50 30.23 -8.09
N VAL A 176 7.74 30.08 -9.40
CA VAL A 176 6.89 29.27 -10.27
C VAL A 176 7.50 27.88 -10.47
N VAL A 177 6.76 26.85 -10.11
CA VAL A 177 7.08 25.44 -10.36
C VAL A 177 6.27 24.98 -11.58
N GLU A 178 6.96 24.74 -12.69
CA GLU A 178 6.34 24.06 -13.83
C GLU A 178 6.25 22.56 -13.52
N PHE A 179 5.04 22.02 -13.46
CA PHE A 179 4.75 20.65 -13.08
C PHE A 179 4.16 19.88 -14.27
N LYS A 180 5.04 19.41 -15.15
CA LYS A 180 4.66 18.69 -16.36
C LYS A 180 4.27 17.26 -16.04
N THR A 181 3.12 16.83 -16.56
CA THR A 181 2.63 15.46 -16.44
C THR A 181 2.78 14.72 -17.76
N PHE A 182 3.39 13.55 -17.72
CA PHE A 182 3.51 12.67 -18.88
C PHE A 182 2.80 11.35 -18.62
N ARG A 183 1.94 10.91 -19.54
CA ARG A 183 1.23 9.64 -19.44
C ARG A 183 1.93 8.56 -20.24
N ARG A 184 2.13 7.40 -19.63
CA ARG A 184 2.72 6.24 -20.31
C ARG A 184 1.84 5.79 -21.46
N GLU A 185 2.44 5.58 -22.62
CA GLU A 185 1.75 5.02 -23.78
C GLU A 185 1.51 3.51 -23.63
N GLY A 186 0.43 3.02 -24.24
CA GLY A 186 0.16 1.57 -24.38
C GLY A 186 -0.37 0.86 -23.13
N LEU A 187 -0.86 1.60 -22.12
CA LEU A 187 -1.55 1.04 -20.95
C LEU A 187 -2.99 1.55 -20.84
N SER A 188 -3.89 0.70 -20.36
CA SER A 188 -5.29 1.07 -20.08
C SER A 188 -5.49 1.77 -18.72
N GLY A 189 -4.40 2.16 -18.04
CA GLY A 189 -4.46 2.78 -16.72
C GLY A 189 -3.51 3.98 -16.61
N ASP A 190 -3.81 4.89 -15.68
CA ASP A 190 -3.10 6.15 -15.50
C ASP A 190 -1.75 5.95 -14.81
N VAL A 191 -0.73 5.58 -15.59
CA VAL A 191 0.66 5.59 -15.14
C VAL A 191 1.29 6.89 -15.61
N ASN A 192 1.46 7.83 -14.68
CA ASN A 192 2.00 9.16 -14.97
C ASN A 192 3.45 9.29 -14.45
N ALA A 193 4.26 10.02 -15.20
CA ALA A 193 5.55 10.56 -14.80
C ALA A 193 5.42 12.08 -14.64
N PHE A 194 6.23 12.65 -13.75
CA PHE A 194 6.19 14.08 -13.45
C PHE A 194 7.57 14.68 -13.65
N VAL A 195 7.63 15.84 -14.30
CA VAL A 195 8.86 16.61 -14.51
C VAL A 195 8.64 18.01 -13.94
N PHE A 196 9.50 18.40 -13.02
CA PHE A 196 9.47 19.69 -12.35
C PHE A 196 10.83 20.01 -11.74
N GLU A 197 11.08 21.30 -11.50
CA GLU A 197 12.21 21.75 -10.71
C GLU A 197 11.78 21.91 -9.24
N PRO A 198 12.47 21.28 -8.27
CA PRO A 198 12.15 21.43 -6.85
C PRO A 198 12.32 22.89 -6.37
N VAL A 199 11.49 23.29 -5.40
CA VAL A 199 11.49 24.65 -4.83
C VAL A 199 12.81 24.96 -4.11
N GLU A 200 13.34 23.99 -3.36
CA GLU A 200 14.66 24.11 -2.73
C GLU A 200 15.65 23.14 -3.40
N THR A 201 16.54 23.70 -4.22
CA THR A 201 17.71 23.00 -4.76
C THR A 201 18.81 22.96 -3.72
N LYS A 202 18.64 22.18 -2.64
CA LYS A 202 19.83 21.45 -2.21
C LYS A 202 20.11 20.47 -3.33
N ALA A 203 21.36 20.43 -3.80
CA ALA A 203 21.87 19.30 -4.55
C ALA A 203 21.19 18.08 -3.96
N ILE A 204 20.53 17.31 -4.80
CA ILE A 204 20.17 15.96 -4.44
C ILE A 204 21.54 15.31 -4.20
N ILE A 205 22.09 15.47 -2.98
CA ILE A 205 22.64 14.35 -2.25
C ILE A 205 21.51 13.38 -2.45
N ILE A 206 21.66 12.45 -3.41
CA ILE A 206 20.87 11.23 -3.43
C ILE A 206 21.10 10.79 -2.00
N PRO A 207 20.13 11.00 -1.10
CA PRO A 207 20.44 10.80 0.29
C PRO A 207 20.75 9.32 0.29
N ASP A 208 21.99 8.99 0.63
CA ASP A 208 22.36 7.61 0.87
C ASP A 208 21.29 7.16 1.85
N PRO A 209 20.34 6.31 1.42
CA PRO A 209 18.96 6.39 1.88
C PRO A 209 18.99 6.39 3.39
N PRO A 210 18.54 7.47 4.06
CA PRO A 210 18.76 7.61 5.49
C PRO A 210 18.22 6.34 6.11
N PRO A 211 18.93 5.69 7.05
CA PRO A 211 18.41 4.48 7.65
C PRO A 211 17.07 4.83 8.30
N LYS A 212 15.95 4.61 7.60
CA LYS A 212 14.65 5.13 8.04
C LYS A 212 14.18 4.24 9.19
N GLY A 213 14.71 4.50 10.38
CA GLY A 213 14.50 3.68 11.56
C GLY A 213 14.82 2.20 11.35
N ILE A 214 14.65 1.43 12.41
CA ILE A 214 14.83 -0.02 12.33
C ILE A 214 13.84 -0.62 11.32
N MET A 215 12.62 -0.08 11.24
CA MET A 215 11.57 -0.57 10.34
C MET A 215 12.00 -0.62 8.89
N HIS A 216 12.43 0.51 8.34
CA HIS A 216 12.65 0.54 6.91
C HIS A 216 13.99 -0.04 6.52
N SER A 217 15.00 -0.01 7.38
CA SER A 217 16.23 -0.76 7.14
C SER A 217 15.96 -2.27 7.12
N VAL A 218 15.10 -2.76 8.03
CA VAL A 218 14.61 -4.16 8.01
C VAL A 218 13.75 -4.45 6.76
N PHE A 219 12.88 -3.53 6.34
CA PHE A 219 12.05 -3.73 5.14
C PHE A 219 12.86 -3.68 3.85
N LYS A 220 13.91 -2.86 3.78
CA LYS A 220 14.87 -2.82 2.66
C LYS A 220 15.63 -4.14 2.56
N LEU A 221 16.02 -4.72 3.69
CA LEU A 221 16.60 -6.06 3.72
C LEU A 221 15.60 -7.12 3.22
N PHE A 222 14.33 -7.03 3.63
CA PHE A 222 13.27 -7.91 3.12
C PHE A 222 13.04 -7.76 1.61
N ASP A 223 13.09 -6.53 1.09
CA ASP A 223 13.01 -6.26 -0.36
C ASP A 223 14.18 -6.88 -1.11
N LYS A 224 15.40 -6.77 -0.56
CA LYS A 224 16.65 -7.28 -1.15
C LYS A 224 16.72 -8.82 -1.17
N LYS A 225 16.40 -9.49 -0.05
CA LYS A 225 16.61 -10.94 0.12
C LYS A 225 15.34 -11.78 0.05
N CYS A 226 14.17 -11.17 -0.10
CA CYS A 226 12.86 -11.76 0.19
C CYS A 226 12.65 -11.99 1.69
N VAL A 227 11.50 -11.51 2.21
CA VAL A 227 11.14 -11.59 3.63
C VAL A 227 11.28 -13.00 4.21
N ASP A 228 10.96 -14.04 3.44
CA ASP A 228 10.98 -15.41 3.93
C ASP A 228 12.42 -15.98 4.08
N ASN A 229 13.40 -15.42 3.37
CA ASN A 229 14.80 -15.84 3.42
C ASN A 229 15.66 -15.02 4.40
N VAL A 230 15.11 -13.95 4.97
CA VAL A 230 15.84 -13.11 5.93
C VAL A 230 15.77 -13.71 7.33
N THR A 231 16.92 -13.77 8.01
CA THR A 231 17.07 -14.28 9.37
C THR A 231 16.89 -13.18 10.43
N TYR A 232 16.68 -13.61 11.67
CA TYR A 232 16.61 -12.71 12.82
C TYR A 232 17.93 -11.93 13.02
N HIS A 233 19.07 -12.61 12.94
CA HIS A 233 20.38 -12.01 13.21
C HIS A 233 20.75 -10.93 12.19
N GLU A 234 20.39 -11.12 10.91
CA GLU A 234 20.58 -10.08 9.90
C GLU A 234 19.73 -8.83 10.20
N CYS A 235 18.48 -9.01 10.65
CA CYS A 235 17.66 -7.88 11.08
C CYS A 235 18.17 -7.24 12.38
N GLU A 236 18.72 -8.02 13.31
CA GLU A 236 19.30 -7.53 14.55
C GLU A 236 20.57 -6.69 14.31
N SER A 237 21.47 -7.15 13.43
CA SER A 237 22.65 -6.40 13.01
C SER A 237 22.26 -5.04 12.44
N ILE A 238 21.36 -5.04 11.44
CA ILE A 238 20.85 -3.81 10.85
C ILE A 238 20.13 -2.93 11.90
N ALA A 239 19.38 -3.52 12.82
CA ALA A 239 18.71 -2.76 13.86
C ALA A 239 19.71 -2.06 14.81
N ARG A 240 20.81 -2.73 15.16
CA ARG A 240 21.88 -2.20 16.03
C ARG A 240 22.75 -1.18 15.29
N GLU A 241 23.00 -1.36 14.00
CA GLU A 241 23.65 -0.35 13.15
C GLU A 241 22.81 0.95 13.10
N VAL A 242 21.49 0.82 13.04
CA VAL A 242 20.57 1.97 13.00
C VAL A 242 20.36 2.61 14.38
N LYS A 243 20.33 1.80 15.44
CA LYS A 243 20.21 2.24 16.83
C LYS A 243 20.99 1.28 17.75
N PRO A 244 22.22 1.62 18.15
CA PRO A 244 23.07 0.73 18.95
C PRO A 244 22.40 0.20 20.23
N ASP A 245 21.63 1.06 20.92
CA ASP A 245 20.95 0.72 22.18
C ASP A 245 19.57 0.05 21.98
N THR A 246 19.31 -0.50 20.80
CA THR A 246 18.01 -1.10 20.50
C THR A 246 17.76 -2.40 21.27
N LYS A 247 16.56 -2.55 21.81
CA LYS A 247 16.05 -3.83 22.37
C LYS A 247 15.45 -4.73 21.28
N PHE A 248 16.01 -4.69 20.07
CA PHE A 248 15.51 -5.48 18.94
C PHE A 248 15.65 -6.96 19.27
N ASN A 249 14.53 -7.69 19.23
CA ASN A 249 14.46 -9.10 19.62
C ASN A 249 13.58 -9.89 18.63
N LYS A 250 13.47 -11.20 18.84
CA LYS A 250 12.72 -12.10 17.94
C LYS A 250 11.24 -11.69 17.79
N SER A 251 10.64 -11.06 18.79
CA SER A 251 9.28 -10.53 18.73
C SER A 251 9.18 -9.33 17.79
N HIS A 252 10.14 -8.41 17.84
CA HIS A 252 10.26 -7.31 16.89
C HIS A 252 10.41 -7.83 15.46
N PHE A 253 11.32 -8.78 15.23
CA PHE A 253 11.50 -9.42 13.92
C PHE A 253 10.21 -10.03 13.37
N SER A 254 9.46 -10.76 14.20
CA SER A 254 8.17 -11.34 13.83
C SER A 254 7.12 -10.27 13.50
N TRP A 255 7.10 -9.17 14.27
CA TRP A 255 6.22 -8.03 14.03
C TRP A 255 6.54 -7.35 12.70
N TYR A 256 7.82 -7.10 12.41
CA TYR A 256 8.27 -6.52 11.13
C TYR A 256 7.92 -7.42 9.95
N LYS A 257 8.14 -8.74 10.04
CA LYS A 257 7.69 -9.68 8.99
C LYS A 257 6.20 -9.57 8.69
N ARG A 258 5.37 -9.48 9.75
CA ARG A 258 3.91 -9.36 9.61
C ARG A 258 3.52 -8.02 9.00
N GLU A 259 4.09 -6.93 9.48
CA GLU A 259 3.78 -5.57 9.03
C GLU A 259 4.23 -5.34 7.58
N TYR A 260 5.38 -5.87 7.20
CA TYR A 260 5.86 -5.88 5.81
C TYR A 260 4.89 -6.64 4.90
N LYS A 261 4.45 -7.83 5.31
CA LYS A 261 3.45 -8.61 4.55
C LYS A 261 2.13 -7.85 4.43
N LYS A 262 1.61 -7.29 5.53
CA LYS A 262 0.38 -6.48 5.59
C LYS A 262 0.39 -5.30 4.61
N ARG A 263 1.48 -4.53 4.58
CA ARG A 263 1.61 -3.36 3.69
C ARG A 263 1.68 -3.71 2.22
N ARG A 264 2.18 -4.89 1.88
CA ARG A 264 2.18 -5.38 0.49
C ARG A 264 0.86 -6.03 0.08
N GLU A 265 -0.10 -6.28 0.98
CA GLU A 265 -1.42 -6.87 0.60
C GLU A 265 -2.34 -5.86 -0.07
N GLY A 266 -2.04 -4.56 0.05
CA GLY A 266 -2.73 -3.48 -0.67
C GLY A 266 -2.22 -3.19 -2.08
N ARG A 267 -1.18 -3.88 -2.57
CA ARG A 267 -0.71 -3.77 -3.96
C ARG A 267 -1.46 -4.81 -4.78
N GLY A 268 -2.24 -4.39 -5.78
CA GLY A 268 -3.13 -5.23 -6.59
C GLY A 268 -2.50 -6.47 -7.24
N THR A 269 -3.19 -7.12 -8.16
CA THR A 269 -2.68 -8.30 -8.86
C THR A 269 -2.07 -7.95 -10.21
N ASP A 270 -1.07 -8.70 -10.66
CA ASP A 270 -0.63 -8.67 -12.04
C ASP A 270 -1.71 -9.22 -12.99
N ARG A 271 -1.47 -9.14 -14.30
CA ARG A 271 -2.40 -9.65 -15.33
C ARG A 271 -2.70 -11.15 -15.24
N PHE A 272 -1.95 -11.89 -14.44
CA PHE A 272 -2.12 -13.33 -14.22
C PHE A 272 -2.89 -13.62 -12.91
N GLY A 273 -3.34 -12.57 -12.20
CA GLY A 273 -4.03 -12.66 -10.92
C GLY A 273 -3.11 -12.91 -9.73
N SER A 274 -1.79 -12.78 -9.90
CA SER A 274 -0.79 -12.96 -8.84
C SER A 274 -0.55 -11.64 -8.14
N ARG A 275 -0.55 -11.62 -6.81
CA ARG A 275 -0.34 -10.39 -6.02
C ARG A 275 0.98 -9.70 -6.39
N LEU A 276 0.95 -8.40 -6.65
CA LEU A 276 2.12 -7.63 -7.08
C LEU A 276 3.22 -7.69 -6.02
N GLY A 277 4.42 -8.12 -6.45
CA GLY A 277 5.57 -8.34 -5.59
C GLY A 277 5.62 -9.70 -4.89
N SER A 278 4.64 -10.59 -5.12
CA SER A 278 4.76 -12.01 -4.78
C SER A 278 5.80 -12.68 -5.68
N ASN A 279 6.34 -13.81 -5.24
CA ASN A 279 7.27 -14.57 -6.08
C ASN A 279 6.62 -15.05 -7.39
N GLN A 280 5.32 -15.33 -7.34
CA GLN A 280 4.52 -15.66 -8.53
C GLN A 280 4.50 -14.50 -9.53
N ALA A 281 4.29 -13.27 -9.06
CA ALA A 281 4.32 -12.08 -9.93
C ALA A 281 5.72 -11.79 -10.52
N LYS A 282 6.79 -12.12 -9.79
CA LYS A 282 8.16 -12.01 -10.29
C LYS A 282 8.47 -13.04 -11.38
N ILE A 283 8.07 -14.29 -11.19
CA ILE A 283 8.13 -15.33 -12.25
C ILE A 283 7.28 -14.92 -13.46
N ASN A 284 6.12 -14.31 -13.23
CA ASN A 284 5.25 -13.86 -14.31
C ASN A 284 5.84 -12.73 -15.15
N ALA A 285 6.65 -11.86 -14.53
CA ALA A 285 7.26 -10.71 -15.19
C ALA A 285 8.33 -11.12 -16.21
N VAL A 286 8.97 -12.28 -16.02
CA VAL A 286 10.04 -12.78 -16.90
C VAL A 286 9.52 -13.71 -18.01
N LEU A 287 8.23 -14.04 -18.00
CA LEU A 287 7.58 -14.79 -19.07
C LEU A 287 7.53 -13.96 -20.36
N SER A 288 8.06 -14.54 -21.43
CA SER A 288 8.08 -13.99 -22.79
C SER A 288 7.21 -14.80 -23.73
N THR A 289 6.95 -14.26 -24.92
CA THR A 289 6.34 -14.98 -26.04
C THR A 289 7.29 -16.02 -26.63
N GLU A 290 8.59 -15.86 -26.44
CA GLU A 290 9.57 -16.92 -26.72
C GLU A 290 9.65 -17.93 -25.56
N PRO A 291 9.76 -19.24 -25.85
CA PRO A 291 9.92 -20.28 -24.82
C PRO A 291 11.17 -20.08 -23.96
N LYS A 292 10.99 -20.14 -22.64
CA LYS A 292 12.08 -20.15 -21.66
C LYS A 292 12.03 -21.40 -20.79
N THR A 293 13.19 -21.98 -20.51
CA THR A 293 13.28 -23.10 -19.57
C THR A 293 12.93 -22.66 -18.15
N MET A 294 12.53 -23.60 -17.28
CA MET A 294 12.32 -23.29 -15.86
C MET A 294 13.57 -22.71 -15.21
N LYS A 295 14.76 -23.19 -15.58
CA LYS A 295 16.05 -22.70 -15.07
C LYS A 295 16.23 -21.21 -15.41
N THR A 296 16.04 -20.86 -16.67
CA THR A 296 16.12 -19.47 -17.16
C THR A 296 15.10 -18.56 -16.46
N LEU A 297 13.84 -19.00 -16.32
CA LEU A 297 12.80 -18.22 -15.65
C LEU A 297 13.13 -17.96 -14.17
N VAL A 298 13.70 -18.95 -13.50
CA VAL A 298 14.07 -18.87 -12.08
C VAL A 298 15.29 -17.97 -11.89
N GLU A 299 16.30 -18.08 -12.76
CA GLU A 299 17.48 -17.20 -12.78
C GLU A 299 17.11 -15.74 -13.04
N GLU A 300 16.35 -15.46 -14.10
CA GLU A 300 15.92 -14.09 -14.46
C GLU A 300 15.02 -13.46 -13.39
N ALA A 301 14.20 -14.27 -12.71
CA ALA A 301 13.34 -13.79 -11.63
C ALA A 301 14.06 -13.70 -10.27
N GLY A 302 15.33 -14.10 -10.19
CA GLY A 302 16.16 -14.04 -8.99
C GLY A 302 15.79 -15.08 -7.93
N PHE A 303 15.43 -16.29 -8.33
CA PHE A 303 15.06 -17.40 -7.45
C PHE A 303 16.06 -18.58 -7.57
N SER A 304 16.07 -19.45 -6.56
CA SER A 304 16.84 -20.71 -6.55
C SER A 304 15.94 -21.96 -6.59
N SER A 305 14.62 -21.78 -6.63
CA SER A 305 13.62 -22.86 -6.56
C SER A 305 12.65 -22.80 -7.73
N THR A 306 12.12 -23.96 -8.13
CA THR A 306 11.25 -24.10 -9.30
C THR A 306 9.80 -23.73 -9.01
N TYR A 307 9.07 -23.25 -10.03
CA TYR A 307 7.70 -22.75 -9.93
C TYR A 307 6.70 -23.55 -10.78
N TYR A 308 6.93 -24.86 -10.96
CA TYR A 308 6.08 -25.72 -11.79
C TYR A 308 4.59 -25.67 -11.41
N GLY A 309 4.27 -25.71 -10.12
CA GLY A 309 2.87 -25.64 -9.67
C GLY A 309 2.20 -24.29 -9.95
N HIS A 310 2.97 -23.21 -10.06
CA HIS A 310 2.45 -21.90 -10.44
C HIS A 310 2.23 -21.81 -11.95
N LEU A 311 3.21 -22.22 -12.76
CA LEU A 311 3.07 -22.25 -14.22
C LEU A 311 1.97 -23.21 -14.67
N GLY A 312 1.79 -24.34 -13.98
CA GLY A 312 0.66 -25.26 -14.21
C GLY A 312 -0.69 -24.56 -14.10
N ARG A 313 -0.89 -23.71 -13.08
CA ARG A 313 -2.12 -22.91 -12.95
C ARG A 313 -2.27 -21.85 -14.04
N LEU A 314 -1.17 -21.31 -14.56
CA LEU A 314 -1.24 -20.37 -15.69
C LEU A 314 -1.56 -21.07 -17.01
N ILE A 315 -1.11 -22.31 -17.16
CA ILE A 315 -1.48 -23.19 -18.27
C ILE A 315 -2.98 -23.52 -18.22
N GLU A 316 -3.49 -23.95 -17.06
CA GLU A 316 -4.93 -24.18 -16.86
C GLU A 316 -5.79 -22.94 -17.17
N LYS A 317 -5.25 -21.74 -16.92
CA LYS A 317 -5.92 -20.46 -17.19
C LYS A 317 -5.70 -19.93 -18.61
N GLY A 318 -4.94 -20.62 -19.46
CA GLY A 318 -4.68 -20.20 -20.84
C GLY A 318 -3.78 -18.97 -20.98
N PHE A 319 -2.95 -18.66 -19.98
CA PHE A 319 -2.00 -17.55 -20.02
C PHE A 319 -0.59 -17.97 -20.48
N VAL A 320 -0.25 -19.23 -20.26
CA VAL A 320 1.06 -19.82 -20.54
C VAL A 320 0.83 -21.14 -21.26
N GLU A 321 1.71 -21.48 -22.18
CA GLU A 321 1.78 -22.82 -22.76
C GLU A 321 3.14 -23.46 -22.46
N LYS A 322 3.15 -24.79 -22.35
CA LYS A 322 4.37 -25.58 -22.23
C LYS A 322 4.71 -26.15 -23.60
N THR A 323 5.91 -25.86 -24.07
CA THR A 323 6.51 -26.35 -25.31
C THR A 323 7.65 -27.32 -24.99
N ASP A 324 8.19 -27.98 -26.02
CA ASP A 324 9.44 -28.73 -25.99
C ASP A 324 10.63 -27.89 -25.49
N ARG A 325 10.64 -26.59 -25.81
CA ARG A 325 11.69 -25.62 -25.46
C ARG A 325 11.47 -24.90 -24.12
N GLY A 326 10.39 -25.18 -23.40
CA GLY A 326 10.06 -24.57 -22.12
C GLY A 326 8.69 -23.88 -22.09
N PHE A 327 8.54 -22.84 -21.29
CA PHE A 327 7.27 -22.15 -21.08
C PHE A 327 7.25 -20.83 -21.84
N ARG A 328 6.18 -20.54 -22.57
CA ARG A 328 5.95 -19.24 -23.20
C ARG A 328 4.58 -18.68 -22.86
N LYS A 329 4.49 -17.36 -22.90
CA LYS A 329 3.26 -16.60 -22.74
C LYS A 329 2.47 -16.60 -24.05
N ILE A 330 1.16 -16.84 -23.97
CA ILE A 330 0.26 -16.75 -25.11
C ILE A 330 -0.09 -15.25 -25.36
N VAL A 331 0.07 -14.78 -26.60
CA VAL A 331 -0.33 -13.42 -27.03
C VAL A 331 -1.82 -13.44 -27.37
N GLY A 332 -2.59 -12.46 -26.90
CA GLY A 332 -4.03 -12.38 -27.17
C GLY A 332 -4.92 -13.16 -26.19
N SER A 333 -4.39 -13.67 -25.07
CA SER A 333 -5.21 -14.15 -23.95
C SER A 333 -6.07 -12.99 -23.44
N LYS A 334 -7.37 -13.00 -23.78
CA LYS A 334 -8.37 -11.95 -23.47
C LYS A 334 -8.17 -11.36 -22.07
N THR A 335 -7.80 -10.09 -22.00
CA THR A 335 -7.95 -9.25 -20.81
C THR A 335 -9.39 -8.75 -20.75
N VAL A 336 -10.26 -9.53 -20.12
CA VAL A 336 -11.36 -9.00 -19.30
C VAL A 336 -11.49 -9.96 -18.12
N ILE A 337 -10.70 -9.73 -17.07
CA ILE A 337 -11.24 -9.99 -15.73
C ILE A 337 -11.91 -8.68 -15.35
N GLU A 338 -13.14 -8.49 -15.84
CA GLU A 338 -14.12 -7.70 -15.08
C GLU A 338 -14.03 -8.18 -13.63
N PRO A 339 -14.06 -7.29 -12.63
CA PRO A 339 -14.26 -7.71 -11.26
C PRO A 339 -15.57 -8.51 -11.24
N GLN A 340 -15.44 -9.84 -11.26
CA GLN A 340 -16.60 -10.72 -11.21
C GLN A 340 -17.36 -10.29 -9.95
N PRO A 341 -18.64 -9.87 -10.07
CA PRO A 341 -19.43 -9.47 -8.91
C PRO A 341 -19.28 -10.56 -7.87
N ASN A 342 -18.92 -10.22 -6.62
CA ASN A 342 -18.56 -11.16 -5.54
C ASN A 342 -19.32 -12.49 -5.66
N LYS A 343 -18.76 -13.45 -6.40
CA LYS A 343 -19.40 -14.76 -6.55
C LYS A 343 -19.19 -15.43 -5.21
N TYR A 344 -20.30 -15.76 -4.55
CA TYR A 344 -20.29 -16.49 -3.28
C TYR A 344 -20.35 -17.99 -3.57
N SER A 345 -19.71 -18.77 -2.71
CA SER A 345 -19.65 -20.22 -2.81
C SER A 345 -21.04 -20.83 -2.75
N GLU A 346 -21.44 -21.50 -3.83
CA GLU A 346 -22.64 -22.33 -3.89
C GLU A 346 -22.55 -23.51 -2.92
N PHE A 347 -21.34 -24.04 -2.71
CA PHE A 347 -21.10 -25.13 -1.78
C PHE A 347 -21.45 -24.70 -0.35
N TRP A 348 -20.88 -23.62 0.16
CA TRP A 348 -21.09 -23.20 1.55
C TRP A 348 -22.44 -22.52 1.80
N ALA A 349 -23.08 -21.95 0.77
CA ALA A 349 -24.28 -21.13 0.93
C ALA A 349 -25.38 -21.76 1.82
N PRO A 350 -25.74 -23.06 1.69
CA PRO A 350 -26.75 -23.67 2.56
C PRO A 350 -26.33 -23.72 4.03
N MET A 351 -25.07 -24.06 4.32
CA MET A 351 -24.53 -24.18 5.69
C MET A 351 -24.40 -22.84 6.41
N ARG A 352 -24.36 -21.72 5.65
CA ARG A 352 -24.21 -20.37 6.20
C ARG A 352 -25.54 -19.72 6.58
N LYS A 353 -26.66 -20.26 6.11
CA LYS A 353 -28.01 -19.72 6.40
C LYS A 353 -28.44 -19.99 7.85
N ASP A 354 -28.17 -21.20 8.36
CA ASP A 354 -28.65 -21.62 9.68
C ASP A 354 -27.74 -22.66 10.35
N GLY A 355 -28.01 -22.97 11.62
CA GLY A 355 -27.32 -23.98 12.42
C GLY A 355 -25.97 -23.54 12.99
N LEU A 356 -25.18 -24.50 13.47
CA LEU A 356 -23.92 -24.23 14.16
C LEU A 356 -22.94 -23.42 13.30
N PHE A 357 -22.93 -23.61 11.99
CA PHE A 357 -21.99 -22.96 11.08
C PHE A 357 -22.57 -21.74 10.34
N LYS A 358 -23.68 -21.18 10.82
CA LYS A 358 -24.27 -19.93 10.31
C LYS A 358 -23.26 -18.77 10.26
N GLY A 359 -23.38 -17.92 9.25
CA GLY A 359 -22.70 -16.63 9.21
C GLY A 359 -22.63 -16.00 7.81
N LYS A 360 -21.70 -15.06 7.59
CA LYS A 360 -21.56 -14.35 6.30
C LYS A 360 -21.34 -15.32 5.12
N PRO A 361 -21.86 -14.99 3.91
CA PRO A 361 -21.55 -15.72 2.68
C PRO A 361 -20.03 -15.82 2.42
N VAL A 362 -19.59 -16.94 1.87
CA VAL A 362 -18.16 -17.22 1.62
C VAL A 362 -17.82 -16.82 0.19
N PRO A 363 -16.89 -15.88 -0.05
CA PRO A 363 -16.43 -15.57 -1.42
C PRO A 363 -15.81 -16.80 -2.09
N VAL A 364 -16.00 -17.00 -3.40
CA VAL A 364 -15.41 -18.13 -4.15
C VAL A 364 -13.88 -18.19 -4.03
N ARG A 365 -13.21 -17.04 -3.88
CA ARG A 365 -11.76 -16.95 -3.64
C ARG A 365 -11.31 -17.57 -2.30
N ASP A 366 -12.22 -17.65 -1.32
CA ASP A 366 -11.99 -18.13 0.05
C ASP A 366 -12.74 -19.46 0.32
N GLU A 367 -13.23 -20.14 -0.74
CA GLU A 367 -14.11 -21.33 -0.66
C GLU A 367 -13.43 -22.58 -0.06
N GLY A 368 -12.13 -22.55 0.20
CA GLY A 368 -11.41 -23.72 0.72
C GLY A 368 -11.87 -24.15 2.12
N TRP A 369 -12.46 -23.27 2.93
CA TRP A 369 -12.84 -23.60 4.30
C TRP A 369 -13.84 -22.61 4.93
N ILE A 370 -14.51 -23.07 5.99
CA ILE A 370 -15.17 -22.21 6.99
C ILE A 370 -14.73 -22.64 8.40
N ALA A 371 -14.80 -21.74 9.38
CA ALA A 371 -14.32 -22.03 10.73
C ALA A 371 -15.20 -21.48 11.85
N LYS A 372 -15.06 -22.07 13.04
CA LYS A 372 -15.69 -21.64 14.28
C LYS A 372 -14.74 -21.82 15.47
N GLY A 373 -14.69 -20.82 16.35
CA GLY A 373 -13.88 -20.87 17.57
C GLY A 373 -14.64 -21.51 18.74
N ILE A 374 -13.92 -22.23 19.58
CA ILE A 374 -14.43 -22.82 20.82
C ILE A 374 -13.30 -23.08 21.83
N LYS A 375 -13.41 -22.56 23.07
CA LYS A 375 -12.42 -22.76 24.14
C LYS A 375 -10.95 -22.59 23.69
N GLY A 376 -10.72 -21.57 22.86
CA GLY A 376 -9.40 -21.28 22.28
C GLY A 376 -8.88 -22.30 21.25
N VAL A 377 -9.73 -23.19 20.75
CA VAL A 377 -9.52 -24.10 19.61
C VAL A 377 -10.28 -23.56 18.40
N THR A 378 -9.66 -23.57 17.22
CA THR A 378 -10.35 -23.24 15.97
C THR A 378 -10.74 -24.52 15.26
N LEU A 379 -12.04 -24.80 15.13
CA LEU A 379 -12.57 -25.89 14.32
C LEU A 379 -12.80 -25.37 12.89
N ILE A 380 -12.27 -26.08 11.90
CA ILE A 380 -12.29 -25.70 10.49
C ILE A 380 -12.91 -26.84 9.69
N LEU A 381 -13.96 -26.55 8.92
CA LEU A 381 -14.47 -27.45 7.88
C LEU A 381 -13.69 -27.15 6.60
N HIS A 382 -12.99 -28.12 6.05
CA HIS A 382 -12.05 -27.93 4.96
C HIS A 382 -12.48 -28.70 3.72
N LEU A 383 -12.49 -28.02 2.58
CA LEU A 383 -12.88 -28.54 1.28
C LEU A 383 -11.71 -28.34 0.28
N ARG A 384 -11.02 -29.42 -0.06
CA ARG A 384 -9.99 -29.44 -1.11
C ARG A 384 -10.58 -29.98 -2.41
N ASN A 385 -9.79 -30.02 -3.49
CA ASN A 385 -10.28 -30.44 -4.81
C ASN A 385 -10.95 -31.82 -4.80
N HIS A 386 -10.37 -32.81 -4.12
CA HIS A 386 -10.83 -34.21 -4.11
C HIS A 386 -10.86 -34.82 -2.70
N LYS A 387 -10.96 -33.97 -1.66
CA LYS A 387 -11.11 -34.45 -0.28
C LYS A 387 -11.68 -33.39 0.62
N CYS A 388 -12.38 -33.81 1.65
CA CYS A 388 -12.85 -32.95 2.72
C CYS A 388 -12.44 -33.50 4.09
N SER A 389 -12.19 -32.60 5.03
CA SER A 389 -11.74 -32.94 6.38
C SER A 389 -12.16 -31.88 7.40
N ILE A 390 -12.12 -32.24 8.67
CA ILE A 390 -12.30 -31.31 9.79
C ILE A 390 -10.95 -31.13 10.47
N LEU A 391 -10.53 -29.87 10.65
CA LEU A 391 -9.28 -29.55 11.32
C LEU A 391 -9.55 -28.82 12.63
N LEU A 392 -8.97 -29.31 13.72
CA LEU A 392 -8.82 -28.55 14.95
C LEU A 392 -7.45 -27.90 14.94
N SER A 393 -7.40 -26.56 15.01
CA SER A 393 -6.16 -25.79 15.04
C SER A 393 -5.98 -25.11 16.38
N LEU A 394 -4.87 -25.42 17.04
CA LEU A 394 -4.45 -24.84 18.30
C LEU A 394 -3.22 -23.94 18.11
N LYS A 395 -3.22 -22.81 18.81
CA LYS A 395 -2.20 -21.75 18.75
C LYS A 395 -1.71 -21.44 20.16
N GLY A 396 -0.50 -20.91 20.28
CA GLY A 396 0.09 -20.54 21.57
C GLY A 396 1.35 -21.36 21.91
N PRO A 397 2.06 -20.97 22.97
CA PRO A 397 3.24 -21.68 23.46
C PRO A 397 2.89 -23.11 23.94
N ASP A 398 1.72 -23.28 24.55
CA ASP A 398 1.16 -24.52 25.12
C ASP A 398 0.33 -25.36 24.12
N ARG A 399 0.37 -25.00 22.83
CA ARG A 399 -0.50 -25.58 21.79
C ARG A 399 -0.39 -27.11 21.66
N LYS A 400 0.78 -27.69 21.95
CA LYS A 400 1.01 -29.14 21.86
C LYS A 400 0.30 -29.86 23.00
N ASP A 401 0.51 -29.41 24.22
CA ASP A 401 -0.15 -29.96 25.42
C ASP A 401 -1.68 -29.83 25.33
N ARG A 402 -2.17 -28.67 24.88
CA ARG A 402 -3.60 -28.48 24.63
C ARG A 402 -4.14 -29.39 23.54
N ARG A 403 -3.36 -29.62 22.47
CA ARG A 403 -3.74 -30.53 21.38
C ARG A 403 -3.81 -31.96 21.88
N ASP A 404 -2.88 -32.37 22.75
CA ASP A 404 -2.90 -33.71 23.36
C ASP A 404 -4.07 -33.89 24.33
N LYS A 405 -4.43 -32.85 25.09
CA LYS A 405 -5.67 -32.84 25.90
C LYS A 405 -6.92 -32.97 25.03
N VAL A 406 -7.02 -32.19 23.95
CA VAL A 406 -8.16 -32.25 23.02
C VAL A 406 -8.22 -33.61 22.32
N ALA A 407 -7.10 -34.19 21.91
CA ALA A 407 -7.05 -35.50 21.27
C ALA A 407 -7.59 -36.62 22.18
N LYS A 408 -7.46 -36.50 23.51
CA LYS A 408 -8.04 -37.47 24.46
C LYS A 408 -9.57 -37.52 24.43
N LEU A 409 -10.24 -36.46 23.99
CA LEU A 409 -11.70 -36.47 23.79
C LEU A 409 -12.14 -37.37 22.64
N PHE A 410 -11.20 -37.69 21.74
CA PHE A 410 -11.45 -38.43 20.50
C PHE A 410 -10.58 -39.70 20.50
N PRO A 411 -11.03 -40.79 21.16
CA PRO A 411 -10.26 -42.03 21.17
C PRO A 411 -10.17 -42.62 19.76
N LYS A 412 -8.99 -43.09 19.36
CA LYS A 412 -8.73 -43.66 18.02
C LYS A 412 -9.57 -44.89 17.68
N THR A 413 -10.20 -45.51 18.67
CA THR A 413 -11.18 -46.61 18.48
C THR A 413 -12.51 -46.13 17.91
N LYS A 414 -12.84 -44.83 18.04
CA LYS A 414 -14.08 -44.23 17.56
C LYS A 414 -13.87 -43.15 16.50
N TYR A 415 -12.69 -42.56 16.43
CA TYR A 415 -12.36 -41.48 15.51
C TYR A 415 -11.09 -41.78 14.75
N GLU A 416 -11.16 -41.63 13.43
CA GLU A 416 -9.98 -41.59 12.58
C GLU A 416 -9.46 -40.15 12.49
N TYR A 417 -8.19 -39.95 12.85
CA TYR A 417 -7.53 -38.66 12.70
C TYR A 417 -6.01 -38.76 12.66
N GLU A 418 -5.42 -37.73 12.05
CA GLU A 418 -3.98 -37.49 12.05
C GLU A 418 -3.65 -36.27 12.89
N VAL A 419 -2.54 -36.34 13.62
CA VAL A 419 -1.95 -35.17 14.28
C VAL A 419 -0.86 -34.60 13.39
N ARG A 420 -0.91 -33.30 13.15
CA ARG A 420 0.14 -32.58 12.42
C ARG A 420 0.67 -31.43 13.27
N GLU A 421 1.96 -31.18 13.16
CA GLU A 421 2.63 -30.11 13.87
C GLU A 421 3.30 -29.14 12.90
N SER A 422 3.28 -27.87 13.27
CA SER A 422 4.07 -26.84 12.63
C SER A 422 4.66 -25.90 13.69
N PRO A 423 5.63 -25.05 13.31
CA PRO A 423 6.18 -24.04 14.23
C PRO A 423 5.13 -23.09 14.84
N LYS A 424 3.92 -23.01 14.27
CA LYS A 424 2.87 -22.06 14.70
C LYS A 424 1.58 -22.73 15.17
N PHE A 425 1.30 -23.95 14.74
CA PHE A 425 0.03 -24.64 14.98
C PHE A 425 0.28 -26.09 15.39
N ALA A 426 -0.55 -26.59 16.30
CA ALA A 426 -0.75 -28.01 16.50
C ALA A 426 -2.15 -28.33 15.99
N THR A 427 -2.26 -29.34 15.12
CA THR A 427 -3.51 -29.64 14.41
C THR A 427 -3.91 -31.09 14.54
N ILE A 428 -5.22 -31.32 14.61
CA ILE A 428 -5.85 -32.64 14.51
C ILE A 428 -6.73 -32.61 13.26
N GLU A 429 -6.46 -33.47 12.29
CA GLU A 429 -7.21 -33.56 11.03
C GLU A 429 -8.02 -34.86 11.03
N PHE A 430 -9.34 -34.73 10.96
CA PHE A 430 -10.30 -35.82 10.82
C PHE A 430 -10.68 -35.92 9.34
N PRO A 431 -10.23 -36.94 8.59
CA PRO A 431 -10.72 -37.20 7.25
C PRO A 431 -12.25 -37.39 7.27
N VAL A 432 -12.94 -36.89 6.25
CA VAL A 432 -14.40 -37.04 6.14
C VAL A 432 -14.74 -37.87 4.91
N LEU A 433 -14.29 -37.45 3.72
CA LEU A 433 -14.43 -38.19 2.47
C LEU A 433 -13.26 -37.88 1.53
N ASP A 434 -12.91 -38.84 0.67
CA ASP A 434 -12.04 -38.65 -0.50
C ASP A 434 -12.80 -38.04 -1.69
N LYS A 435 -13.63 -37.04 -1.37
CA LYS A 435 -14.40 -36.22 -2.30
C LYS A 435 -14.38 -34.78 -1.85
N GLY A 436 -14.43 -33.85 -2.79
CA GLY A 436 -14.25 -32.44 -2.50
C GLY A 436 -14.87 -31.51 -3.53
N LYS A 437 -14.22 -30.37 -3.73
CA LYS A 437 -14.73 -29.26 -4.53
C LYS A 437 -15.03 -29.64 -5.98
N LYS A 438 -14.26 -30.54 -6.59
CA LYS A 438 -14.44 -30.95 -7.99
C LYS A 438 -15.53 -32.02 -8.19
N ASP A 439 -16.03 -32.61 -7.11
CA ASP A 439 -16.98 -33.73 -7.13
C ASP A 439 -18.39 -33.19 -6.81
N ARG A 440 -18.96 -32.40 -7.75
CA ARG A 440 -20.14 -31.55 -7.54
C ARG A 440 -21.41 -32.34 -7.21
N GLU A 441 -21.54 -33.51 -7.82
CA GLU A 441 -22.60 -34.49 -7.59
C GLU A 441 -22.66 -34.97 -6.13
N HIS A 442 -21.52 -34.93 -5.41
CA HIS A 442 -21.43 -35.36 -4.02
C HIS A 442 -21.54 -34.20 -3.01
N TRP A 443 -21.76 -32.96 -3.44
CA TRP A 443 -21.85 -31.81 -2.55
C TRP A 443 -22.90 -31.92 -1.43
N PRO A 444 -24.11 -32.47 -1.66
CA PRO A 444 -25.07 -32.68 -0.57
C PRO A 444 -24.51 -33.60 0.53
N GLU A 445 -23.93 -34.75 0.14
CA GLU A 445 -23.32 -35.73 1.04
C GLU A 445 -22.13 -35.13 1.82
N ILE A 446 -21.23 -34.42 1.11
CA ILE A 446 -20.07 -33.75 1.72
C ILE A 446 -20.53 -32.73 2.78
N ARG A 447 -21.54 -31.90 2.46
CA ARG A 447 -22.07 -30.90 3.40
C ARG A 447 -22.65 -31.54 4.65
N GLU A 448 -23.44 -32.60 4.47
CA GLU A 448 -24.07 -33.32 5.56
C GLU A 448 -23.01 -33.91 6.51
N ASN A 449 -22.02 -34.63 5.97
CA ASN A 449 -20.97 -35.26 6.75
C ASN A 449 -20.06 -34.25 7.46
N LEU A 450 -19.67 -33.16 6.77
CA LEU A 450 -18.91 -32.06 7.40
C LEU A 450 -19.71 -31.39 8.52
N THR A 451 -21.02 -31.20 8.35
CA THR A 451 -21.87 -30.58 9.37
C THR A 451 -22.05 -31.50 10.57
N LYS A 452 -22.37 -32.78 10.35
CA LYS A 452 -22.61 -33.77 11.41
C LYS A 452 -21.35 -33.99 12.25
N LEU A 453 -20.24 -34.38 11.62
CA LEU A 453 -19.00 -34.63 12.34
C LEU A 453 -18.43 -33.33 12.95
N GLY A 454 -18.58 -32.20 12.25
CA GLY A 454 -18.16 -30.90 12.76
C GLY A 454 -18.93 -30.46 14.01
N ALA A 455 -20.23 -30.72 14.06
CA ALA A 455 -21.07 -30.43 15.21
C ALA A 455 -20.78 -31.36 16.39
N ASP A 456 -20.58 -32.66 16.15
CA ASP A 456 -20.18 -33.64 17.19
C ASP A 456 -18.86 -33.22 17.86
N ILE A 457 -17.83 -32.95 17.06
CA ILE A 457 -16.52 -32.51 17.56
C ILE A 457 -16.66 -31.18 18.31
N TYR A 458 -17.43 -30.22 17.78
CA TYR A 458 -17.64 -28.93 18.43
C TYR A 458 -18.29 -29.09 19.82
N ASN A 459 -19.37 -29.86 19.91
CA ASN A 459 -20.11 -30.03 21.16
C ASN A 459 -19.28 -30.80 22.21
N LYS A 460 -18.52 -31.83 21.81
CA LYS A 460 -17.60 -32.52 22.71
C LYS A 460 -16.56 -31.59 23.34
N ILE A 461 -15.97 -30.70 22.54
CA ILE A 461 -15.04 -29.70 23.09
C ILE A 461 -15.79 -28.71 23.98
N LYS A 462 -17.01 -28.30 23.59
CA LYS A 462 -17.85 -27.38 24.37
C LYS A 462 -18.12 -27.89 25.77
N GLU A 463 -18.47 -29.17 25.88
CA GLU A 463 -18.88 -29.84 27.10
C GLU A 463 -17.69 -30.30 27.95
N SER A 464 -16.48 -30.41 27.37
CA SER A 464 -15.26 -30.80 28.10
C SER A 464 -14.67 -29.68 28.98
N ASP A 465 -13.92 -30.03 30.03
CA ASP A 465 -13.24 -29.06 30.91
C ASP A 465 -11.90 -28.52 30.37
N ILE A 466 -11.69 -28.59 29.06
CA ILE A 466 -10.41 -28.23 28.40
C ILE A 466 -10.21 -26.72 28.25
#